data_AF-A0A430C190-F1
#
_entry.id   AF-A0A430C190-F1
#
_cell.length_a   1.000
_cell.length_b   1.000
_cell.length_c   1.000
_cell.angle_alpha   90.00
_cell.angle_beta   90.00
_cell.angle_gamma   90.00
#
_symmetry.space_group_name_H-M   'P 1'
#
loop_
_entity.id
_entity.type
_entity.pdbx_description
1 polymer ?
#
loop_
_entity_poly.entity_id
_entity_poly.type
_entity_poly.pdbx_seq_one_letter_code
_entity_poly.pdbx_strand_id
1 'polypeptide(L)' 'MTVAEPNYAAERKLPAGATCADCRHGKRCDGLFGAIRNAFTSCDFWPSRYDPASLSHGEGRK' A
#
# COMPACT_ATOMS: atom_id res chain seq x y z
N MET A 1 -5.83 22.29 22.83
CA MET A 1 -5.49 20.98 22.23
C MET A 1 -4.67 21.28 20.98
N THR A 2 -3.35 21.21 21.05
CA THR A 2 -2.48 21.40 19.88
C THR A 2 -2.52 20.11 19.07
N VAL A 3 -3.29 20.09 17.99
CA VAL A 3 -3.19 18.99 17.02
C VAL A 3 -1.84 19.18 16.34
N ALA A 4 -0.89 18.28 16.63
CA ALA A 4 0.38 18.28 15.93
C ALA A 4 0.11 18.00 14.44
N GLU A 5 0.74 18.78 13.56
CA GLU A 5 0.66 18.53 12.12
C GLU A 5 1.17 17.10 11.84
N PRO A 6 0.37 16.25 11.15
CA PRO A 6 0.76 14.88 10.89
C PRO A 6 1.94 14.80 9.92
N ASN A 7 2.74 13.75 10.05
CA ASN A 7 3.86 13.52 9.14
C ASN A 7 3.37 12.80 7.89
N TYR A 8 2.81 13.57 6.96
CA TYR A 8 2.24 13.07 5.71
C TYR A 8 3.19 12.18 4.90
N ALA A 9 4.50 12.44 4.96
CA ALA A 9 5.49 11.66 4.23
C ALA A 9 5.71 10.28 4.88
N ALA A 10 5.79 10.23 6.22
CA ALA A 10 5.94 8.98 6.95
C ALA A 10 4.66 8.13 6.88
N GLU A 11 3.50 8.75 7.04
CA GLU A 11 2.20 8.05 7.10
C GLU A 11 1.71 7.52 5.74
N ARG A 12 2.33 7.96 4.64
CA ARG A 12 2.11 7.39 3.30
C ARG A 12 3.03 6.21 2.96
N LYS A 13 4.09 5.95 3.75
CA LYS A 13 4.99 4.83 3.45
C LYS A 13 4.26 3.50 3.56
N LEU A 14 4.56 2.59 2.64
CA LEU A 14 4.16 1.20 2.76
C LEU A 14 5.03 0.51 3.82
N PRO A 15 4.60 -0.66 4.34
CA PRO A 15 5.45 -1.48 5.19
C PRO A 15 6.80 -1.77 4.54
N ALA A 16 7.84 -1.92 5.35
CA ALA A 16 9.19 -2.19 4.85
C ALA A 16 9.20 -3.46 3.97
N GLY A 17 9.76 -3.35 2.77
CA GLY A 17 9.81 -4.44 1.79
C GLY A 17 8.50 -4.66 1.00
N ALA A 18 7.40 -3.96 1.34
CA ALA A 18 6.16 -4.02 0.59
C ALA A 18 6.12 -2.97 -0.52
N THR A 19 5.45 -3.32 -1.61
CA THR A 19 5.19 -2.44 -2.74
C THR A 19 3.69 -2.36 -3.02
N CYS A 20 3.28 -1.44 -3.89
CA CYS A 20 1.90 -1.40 -4.39
C CYS A 20 1.48 -2.70 -5.10
N ALA A 21 2.42 -3.57 -5.50
CA ALA A 21 2.12 -4.88 -6.06
C ALA A 21 1.54 -5.84 -5.01
N ASP A 22 1.95 -5.68 -3.75
CA ASP A 22 1.55 -6.51 -2.61
C ASP A 22 0.25 -6.02 -1.96
N CYS A 23 -0.35 -4.94 -2.47
CA CYS A 23 -1.58 -4.35 -1.93
C CYS A 23 -2.83 -4.90 -2.64
N ARG A 24 -3.87 -5.24 -1.88
CA ARG A 24 -5.19 -5.66 -2.38
C ARG A 24 -5.79 -4.65 -3.37
N HIS A 25 -5.49 -3.37 -3.17
CA HIS A 25 -5.98 -2.28 -4.02
C HIS A 25 -5.14 -2.06 -5.29
N GLY A 26 -4.01 -2.76 -5.46
CA GLY A 26 -3.06 -2.51 -6.54
C GLY A 26 -3.71 -2.44 -7.93
N LYS A 27 -4.56 -3.42 -8.29
CA LYS A 27 -5.25 -3.42 -9.60
C LYS A 27 -6.18 -2.21 -9.80
N ARG A 28 -6.78 -1.69 -8.73
CA ARG A 28 -7.60 -0.48 -8.81
C ARG A 28 -6.72 0.75 -9.01
N CYS A 29 -5.59 0.81 -8.32
CA CYS A 29 -4.61 1.88 -8.51
C CYS A 29 -4.02 1.87 -9.93
N ASP A 30 -3.83 0.71 -10.55
CA ASP A 30 -3.39 0.59 -11.96
C ASP A 30 -4.34 1.31 -12.91
N GLY A 31 -5.65 1.09 -12.74
CA GLY A 31 -6.66 1.73 -13.57
C GLY A 31 -6.78 3.25 -13.35
N LEU A 32 -6.30 3.76 -12.22
CA LEU A 32 -6.34 5.20 -11.89
C LEU A 32 -5.06 5.93 -12.31
N PHE A 33 -3.89 5.33 -12.07
CA PHE A 33 -2.60 6.00 -12.19
C PHE A 33 -1.71 5.42 -13.30
N GLY A 34 -2.01 4.22 -13.80
CA GLY A 34 -1.26 3.59 -14.90
C GLY A 34 0.20 3.28 -14.59
N ALA A 35 0.57 3.14 -13.31
CA ALA A 35 1.96 3.10 -12.87
C ALA A 35 2.48 1.67 -12.58
N ILE A 36 3.81 1.49 -12.66
CA ILE A 36 4.52 0.23 -12.42
C ILE A 36 4.52 -0.13 -10.90
N ARG A 37 3.57 -0.96 -10.46
CA ARG A 37 3.30 -1.23 -9.03
C ARG A 37 4.46 -1.75 -8.18
N ASN A 38 5.37 -2.51 -8.76
CA ASN A 38 6.47 -3.15 -8.04
C ASN A 38 7.60 -2.17 -7.67
N ALA A 39 7.55 -0.91 -8.13
CA ALA A 39 8.54 0.11 -7.80
C ALA A 39 8.09 1.08 -6.70
N PHE A 40 6.80 1.11 -6.35
CA PHE A 40 6.26 2.11 -5.43
C PHE A 40 6.22 1.59 -4.00
N THR A 41 6.93 2.27 -3.11
CA THR A 41 6.99 2.03 -1.66
C THR A 41 6.23 3.08 -0.85
N SER A 42 5.44 3.91 -1.54
CA SER A 42 4.60 4.96 -0.96
C SER A 42 3.21 4.93 -1.57
N CYS A 43 2.19 5.14 -0.74
CA CYS A 43 0.80 5.26 -1.17
C CYS A 43 0.50 6.71 -1.60
N ASP A 44 -0.22 6.87 -2.71
CA ASP A 44 -0.74 8.18 -3.14
C ASP A 44 -1.84 8.72 -2.21
N PHE A 45 -2.51 7.84 -1.46
CA PHE A 45 -3.52 8.22 -0.48
C PHE A 45 -2.89 8.44 0.90
N TRP A 46 -3.25 9.55 1.56
CA TRP A 46 -2.95 9.79 2.97
C TRP A 46 -4.21 9.65 3.85
N PRO A 47 -4.14 8.95 4.99
CA PRO A 47 -3.04 8.05 5.39
C PRO A 47 -2.95 6.84 4.47
N SER A 48 -1.81 6.13 4.50
CA SER A 48 -1.59 4.94 3.67
C SER A 48 -2.75 3.95 3.80
N ARG A 49 -3.34 3.58 2.65
CA ARG A 49 -4.46 2.60 2.57
C ARG A 49 -3.97 1.20 2.19
N TYR A 50 -2.72 0.90 2.54
CA TYR A 50 -2.14 -0.41 2.29
C TYR A 50 -2.95 -1.48 3.00
N ASP A 51 -3.44 -2.43 2.21
CA ASP A 51 -4.08 -3.66 2.69
C ASP A 51 -3.31 -4.79 2.03
N PRO A 52 -2.57 -5.64 2.76
CA PRO A 52 -1.82 -6.71 2.14
C PRO A 52 -2.79 -7.61 1.38
N ALA A 53 -2.55 -7.80 0.09
CA ALA A 53 -3.26 -8.84 -0.64
C ALA A 53 -2.97 -10.14 0.11
N SER A 54 -4.00 -10.88 0.51
CA SER A 54 -3.83 -12.18 1.11
C SER A 54 -2.94 -12.99 0.17
N LEU A 55 -1.69 -13.20 0.56
CA LEU A 55 -0.89 -14.24 -0.03
C LEU A 55 -1.69 -15.49 0.30
N SER A 56 -2.36 -16.06 -0.69
CA SER A 56 -2.44 -17.51 -0.77
C SER A 56 -1.00 -18.01 -0.95
N HIS A 57 -0.15 -17.81 0.05
CA HIS A 57 0.97 -18.69 0.30
C HIS A 57 0.29 -20.03 0.50
N GLY A 58 0.46 -20.93 -0.47
CA GLY A 58 -0.19 -22.23 -0.47
C GLY A 58 0.18 -23.01 0.77
N GLU A 59 -0.61 -22.86 1.83
CA GLU A 59 -0.62 -23.71 3.01
C GLU A 59 -2.08 -24.12 3.24
N GLY A 60 -2.38 -25.37 2.87
CA GLY A 60 -3.56 -26.09 3.35
C GLY A 60 -4.93 -25.67 2.79
N ARG A 61 -5.23 -26.07 1.55
CA ARG A 61 -6.61 -26.40 1.17
C ARG A 61 -6.87 -27.83 1.69
N LYS A 62 -7.62 -27.96 2.79
CA LYS A 62 -8.16 -29.25 3.25
C LYS A 62 -9.54 -29.49 2.66
#